data_AF-A0A7C5IZD7-F1
#
_entry.id   AF-A0A7C5IZD7-F1
#
_cell.length_a   1.000
_cell.length_b   1.000
_cell.length_c   1.000
_cell.angle_alpha   90.00
_cell.angle_beta   90.00
_cell.angle_gamma   90.00
#
_symmetry.space_group_name_H-M   'P 1'
#
loop_
_entity.id
_entity.type
_entity.pdbx_description
1 polymer ?
#
loop_
_entity_poly.entity_id
_entity_poly.type
_entity_poly.pdbx_seq_one_letter_code
_entity_poly.pdbx_strand_id
1 'polypeptide(L)'
;DVLPALEAVGEVGLQEKAQQALEQGEVLPDMDVPSALALASDKVADSVRALIEGYRSDAGQLKVGPLVVGPLLITGLGVLTAALLVLLGIALVSRARRQEKAISEQYQRNQEAIRRLLDEMGDLADGDLSVEATVTEDITGAIADSINYAIEAMREVVQSINDTAEEVSKSSQETQATIMHLAEAAEHQRDEITGASATIDKMTAALVEMEGTAMRSAEVAQRSVELAGKGGEAVRRTIHGMDNIREQIQETSKRIKRLGESSQEIGNIVELIEDIADQTNILALNAAMQAAMAGEAGRGFAVVADEVQRLAERSANATKQIEALVQTIQADTKEAVSSMESSTTEVVSGAGLAEDAGAALQEIETVSQEIAEIITRLAASAQAESAEARQLNDTMGVIQEITQQTTDSSSNAAEAIGELAQKINQLRQSVAGFVLPEK
;
A
#
# COMPACT_ATOMS: atom_id res chain seq x y z
N ASP A 1 -94.70 5.33 -73.32
CA ASP A 1 -95.06 4.91 -74.69
C ASP A 1 -96.35 5.48 -75.28
N VAL A 2 -96.72 6.74 -75.00
CA VAL A 2 -97.74 7.45 -75.82
C VAL A 2 -97.27 8.84 -76.28
N LEU A 3 -96.22 9.43 -75.68
CA LEU A 3 -95.54 10.58 -76.28
C LEU A 3 -94.57 10.22 -77.43
N PRO A 4 -93.88 9.06 -77.43
CA PRO A 4 -93.20 8.58 -78.65
C PRO A 4 -94.20 8.18 -79.76
N ALA A 5 -95.45 7.84 -79.39
CA ALA A 5 -96.49 7.47 -80.34
C ALA A 5 -97.19 8.68 -81.00
N LEU A 6 -97.07 9.88 -80.41
CA LEU A 6 -97.60 11.12 -80.98
C LEU A 6 -96.60 11.79 -81.96
N GLU A 7 -95.31 11.53 -81.84
CA GLU A 7 -94.31 11.96 -82.84
C GLU A 7 -94.33 11.07 -84.10
N ALA A 8 -94.80 9.82 -84.01
CA ALA A 8 -94.83 8.89 -85.14
C ALA A 8 -95.94 9.17 -86.18
N VAL A 9 -96.94 9.99 -85.85
CA VAL A 9 -98.10 10.27 -86.73
C VAL A 9 -97.93 11.58 -87.54
N GLY A 10 -96.89 12.37 -87.26
CA GLY A 10 -96.74 13.74 -87.78
C GLY A 10 -96.16 13.89 -89.19
N GLU A 11 -95.14 13.12 -89.57
CA GLU A 11 -94.38 13.46 -90.79
C GLU A 11 -94.17 12.32 -91.80
N VAL A 12 -94.18 11.05 -91.37
CA VAL A 12 -93.75 9.95 -92.25
C VAL A 12 -94.89 9.35 -93.09
N GLY A 13 -96.13 9.35 -92.58
CA GLY A 13 -97.26 8.67 -93.25
C GLY A 13 -97.89 9.43 -94.44
N LEU A 14 -97.63 10.73 -94.58
CA LEU A 14 -98.21 11.57 -95.65
C LEU A 14 -97.36 11.58 -96.93
N GLN A 15 -96.03 11.45 -96.82
CA GLN A 15 -95.15 11.36 -97.98
C GLN A 15 -95.27 10.03 -98.72
N GLU A 16 -95.45 8.93 -97.98
CA GLU A 16 -95.53 7.57 -98.55
C GLU A 16 -96.83 7.35 -99.34
N LYS A 17 -97.94 7.95 -98.90
CA LYS A 17 -99.24 7.91 -99.62
C LYS A 17 -99.28 8.83 -100.84
N ALA A 18 -98.53 9.93 -100.84
CA ALA A 18 -98.42 10.83 -101.99
C ALA A 18 -97.61 10.19 -103.13
N GLN A 19 -96.64 9.32 -102.80
CA GLN A 19 -95.80 8.63 -103.79
C GLN A 19 -96.51 7.42 -104.41
N GLN A 20 -97.36 6.71 -103.66
CA GLN A 20 -98.22 5.64 -104.19
C GLN A 20 -99.31 6.13 -105.16
N ALA A 21 -99.79 7.37 -105.01
CA ALA A 21 -100.78 7.97 -105.90
C ALA A 21 -100.21 8.40 -107.27
N LEU A 22 -98.88 8.51 -107.41
CA LEU A 22 -98.20 8.89 -108.64
C LEU A 22 -97.80 7.70 -109.53
N GLU A 23 -97.81 6.46 -109.01
CA GLU A 23 -97.43 5.25 -109.76
C GLU A 23 -98.61 4.44 -110.34
N GLN A 24 -99.87 4.77 -110.00
CA GLN A 24 -101.04 3.99 -110.41
C GLN A 24 -101.90 4.59 -111.53
N GLY A 25 -101.44 5.64 -112.23
CA GLY A 25 -102.01 6.03 -113.53
C GLY A 25 -103.53 6.26 -113.55
N GLU A 26 -104.10 6.70 -112.44
CA GLU A 26 -105.53 6.95 -112.29
C GLU A 26 -105.81 8.43 -112.50
N VAL A 27 -106.69 8.71 -113.47
CA VAL A 27 -107.04 10.05 -113.94
C VAL A 27 -107.59 10.89 -112.79
N LEU A 28 -106.90 12.00 -112.47
CA LEU A 28 -107.38 13.02 -111.55
C LEU A 28 -108.74 13.56 -112.03
N PRO A 29 -109.82 13.47 -111.22
CA PRO A 29 -110.98 14.30 -111.45
C PRO A 29 -110.67 15.74 -111.04
N ASP A 30 -110.96 16.65 -111.95
CA ASP A 30 -110.91 18.10 -111.80
C ASP A 30 -111.70 18.51 -110.53
N MET A 31 -110.98 18.86 -109.45
CA MET A 31 -111.60 19.34 -108.22
C MET A 31 -110.88 20.57 -107.69
N ASP A 32 -111.59 21.68 -107.91
CA ASP A 32 -111.46 23.06 -107.47
C ASP A 32 -110.72 23.24 -106.12
N VAL A 33 -109.48 23.73 -106.18
CA VAL A 33 -108.58 24.00 -105.04
C VAL A 33 -109.16 24.92 -103.93
N PRO A 34 -110.15 25.82 -104.16
CA PRO A 34 -110.82 26.55 -103.08
C PRO A 34 -111.72 25.69 -102.16
N SER A 35 -112.18 24.52 -102.63
CA SER A 35 -113.13 23.67 -101.90
C SER A 35 -112.45 22.71 -100.90
N ALA A 36 -111.20 22.31 -101.18
CA ALA A 36 -110.41 21.46 -100.28
C ALA A 36 -109.92 22.19 -99.02
N LEU A 37 -109.72 23.51 -99.09
CA LEU A 37 -109.29 24.33 -97.94
C LEU A 37 -110.46 24.64 -96.98
N ALA A 38 -111.69 24.74 -97.49
CA ALA A 38 -112.90 24.91 -96.69
C ALA A 38 -113.25 23.64 -95.89
N LEU A 39 -113.04 22.45 -96.47
CA LEU A 39 -113.31 21.17 -95.81
C LEU A 39 -112.28 20.83 -94.71
N ALA A 40 -111.03 21.29 -94.85
CA ALA A 40 -109.99 21.14 -93.84
C ALA A 40 -110.21 22.07 -92.63
N SER A 41 -110.72 23.29 -92.85
CA SER A 41 -111.06 24.24 -91.79
C SER A 41 -112.25 23.77 -90.93
N ASP A 42 -113.27 23.16 -91.55
CA ASP A 42 -114.44 22.66 -90.83
C ASP A 42 -114.11 21.42 -90.00
N LYS A 43 -113.25 20.53 -90.52
CA LYS A 43 -112.79 19.34 -89.77
C LYS A 43 -111.93 19.68 -88.55
N VAL A 44 -111.14 20.75 -88.61
CA VAL A 44 -110.37 21.25 -87.45
C VAL A 44 -111.29 21.95 -86.46
N ALA A 45 -112.29 22.72 -86.92
CA ALA A 45 -113.28 23.33 -86.06
C ALA A 45 -114.15 22.30 -85.30
N ASP A 46 -114.54 21.21 -85.96
CA ASP A 46 -115.26 20.10 -85.32
C ASP A 46 -114.37 19.27 -84.39
N SER A 47 -113.09 19.10 -84.72
CA SER A 47 -112.14 18.43 -83.82
C SER A 47 -111.86 19.25 -82.54
N VAL A 48 -111.85 20.58 -82.64
CA VAL A 48 -111.71 21.48 -81.48
C VAL A 48 -113.01 21.54 -80.67
N ARG A 49 -114.19 21.49 -81.32
CA ARG A 49 -115.48 21.36 -80.61
C ARG A 49 -115.60 20.03 -79.86
N ALA A 50 -115.20 18.91 -80.47
CA ALA A 50 -115.15 17.60 -79.81
C ALA A 50 -114.15 17.55 -78.63
N LEU A 51 -113.02 18.27 -78.72
CA LEU A 51 -112.04 18.35 -77.62
C LEU A 51 -112.56 19.19 -76.43
N ILE A 52 -113.36 20.23 -76.69
CA ILE A 52 -113.96 21.08 -75.66
C ILE A 52 -115.21 20.43 -75.03
N GLU A 53 -115.98 19.64 -75.78
CA GLU A 53 -117.12 18.89 -75.23
C GLU A 53 -116.67 17.67 -74.40
N GLY A 54 -115.61 16.97 -74.78
CA GLY A 54 -115.05 15.88 -73.97
C GLY A 54 -114.45 16.34 -72.63
N TYR A 55 -113.89 17.55 -72.56
CA TYR A 55 -113.36 18.12 -71.32
C TYR A 55 -114.45 18.63 -70.37
N ARG A 56 -115.66 18.88 -70.88
CA ARG A 56 -116.83 19.30 -70.08
C ARG A 56 -117.70 18.13 -69.60
N SER A 57 -117.60 16.95 -70.21
CA SER A 57 -118.48 15.81 -69.89
C SER A 57 -117.88 14.71 -69.00
N ASP A 58 -116.60 14.77 -68.58
CA ASP A 58 -116.00 13.78 -67.66
C ASP A 58 -115.08 14.43 -66.62
N ALA A 59 -115.67 15.23 -65.73
CA ALA A 59 -114.99 15.71 -64.53
C ALA A 59 -114.84 14.56 -63.51
N GLY A 60 -113.65 13.97 -63.41
CA GLY A 60 -113.23 13.25 -62.20
C GLY A 60 -113.10 11.73 -62.29
N GLN A 61 -112.75 11.15 -63.44
CA GLN A 61 -112.35 9.74 -63.52
C GLN A 61 -110.99 9.58 -64.20
N LEU A 62 -109.97 9.16 -63.44
CA LEU A 62 -108.68 8.74 -63.99
C LEU A 62 -108.78 7.24 -64.32
N LYS A 63 -108.81 6.87 -65.61
CA LYS A 63 -108.71 5.47 -66.04
C LYS A 63 -107.23 5.09 -66.13
N VAL A 64 -106.80 4.15 -65.29
CA VAL A 64 -105.47 3.51 -65.38
C VAL A 64 -105.71 2.03 -65.70
N GLY A 65 -105.63 1.68 -66.99
CA GLY A 65 -105.93 0.33 -67.46
C GLY A 65 -107.39 -0.09 -67.18
N PRO A 66 -107.68 -1.34 -66.79
CA PRO A 66 -109.04 -1.80 -66.53
C PRO A 66 -109.68 -1.22 -65.24
N LEU A 67 -108.98 -0.34 -64.51
CA LEU A 67 -109.46 0.27 -63.27
C LEU A 67 -109.92 1.72 -63.47
N VAL A 68 -111.16 2.02 -63.08
CA VAL A 68 -111.72 3.38 -63.02
C VAL A 68 -111.50 3.93 -61.62
N VAL A 69 -110.65 4.95 -61.47
CA VAL A 69 -110.35 5.59 -60.17
C VAL A 69 -111.20 6.84 -60.00
N GLY A 70 -112.15 6.80 -59.06
CA GLY A 70 -113.05 7.92 -58.76
C GLY A 70 -112.42 9.02 -57.89
N PRO A 71 -113.06 10.20 -57.76
CA PRO A 71 -112.49 11.37 -57.10
C PRO A 71 -112.29 11.19 -55.58
N LEU A 72 -113.01 10.24 -54.95
CA LEU A 72 -112.84 9.85 -53.54
C LEU A 72 -111.51 9.12 -53.26
N LEU A 73 -110.96 8.39 -54.24
CA LEU A 73 -109.71 7.64 -54.06
C LEU A 73 -108.47 8.55 -54.18
N ILE A 74 -108.54 9.57 -55.03
CA ILE A 74 -107.44 10.54 -55.22
C ILE A 74 -107.30 11.44 -53.98
N THR A 75 -108.41 11.92 -53.41
CA THR A 75 -108.39 12.68 -52.15
C THR A 75 -107.97 11.80 -50.97
N GLY A 76 -108.39 10.53 -50.94
CA GLY A 76 -107.94 9.54 -49.95
C GLY A 76 -106.43 9.31 -49.96
N LEU A 77 -105.82 9.15 -51.15
CA LEU A 77 -104.35 9.02 -51.29
C LEU A 77 -103.60 10.30 -50.91
N GLY A 78 -104.14 11.48 -51.26
CA GLY A 78 -103.56 12.77 -50.86
C GLY A 78 -103.54 12.96 -49.34
N VAL A 79 -104.65 12.65 -48.66
CA VAL A 79 -104.71 12.71 -47.19
C VAL A 79 -103.80 11.66 -46.55
N LEU A 80 -103.70 10.46 -47.12
CA LEU A 80 -102.81 9.41 -46.62
C LEU A 80 -101.34 9.82 -46.72
N THR A 81 -100.92 10.40 -47.85
CA THR A 81 -99.54 10.90 -48.04
C THR A 81 -99.22 12.08 -47.13
N ALA A 82 -100.15 13.02 -46.94
CA ALA A 82 -99.98 14.13 -45.98
C ALA A 82 -99.90 13.62 -44.54
N ALA A 83 -100.73 12.65 -44.15
CA ALA A 83 -100.66 12.02 -42.83
C ALA A 83 -99.34 11.26 -42.62
N LEU A 84 -98.85 10.55 -43.64
CA LEU A 84 -97.55 9.88 -43.62
C LEU A 84 -96.39 10.87 -43.48
N LEU A 85 -96.44 12.01 -44.17
CA LEU A 85 -95.43 13.06 -44.05
C LEU A 85 -95.46 13.75 -42.67
N VAL A 86 -96.64 13.97 -42.09
CA VAL A 86 -96.78 14.50 -40.72
C VAL A 86 -96.27 13.50 -39.69
N LEU A 87 -96.61 12.21 -39.83
CA LEU A 87 -96.10 11.13 -38.98
C LEU A 87 -94.57 10.98 -39.11
N LEU A 88 -94.03 11.12 -40.33
CA LEU A 88 -92.58 11.13 -40.57
C LEU A 88 -91.93 12.36 -39.93
N GLY A 89 -92.55 13.54 -40.02
CA GLY A 89 -92.09 14.76 -39.36
C GLY A 89 -92.07 14.64 -37.85
N ILE A 90 -93.14 14.09 -37.25
CA ILE A 90 -93.20 13.81 -35.80
C ILE A 90 -92.17 12.75 -35.42
N ALA A 91 -91.96 11.71 -36.23
CA ALA A 91 -90.95 10.67 -36.00
C ALA A 91 -89.52 11.25 -36.08
N LEU A 92 -89.23 12.14 -37.02
CA LEU A 92 -87.93 12.81 -37.15
C LEU A 92 -87.69 13.82 -36.01
N VAL A 93 -88.70 14.62 -35.63
CA VAL A 93 -88.59 15.57 -34.50
C VAL A 93 -88.48 14.84 -33.17
N SER A 94 -89.22 13.74 -32.97
CA SER A 94 -89.09 12.93 -31.76
C SER A 94 -87.75 12.19 -31.68
N ARG A 95 -87.20 11.72 -32.81
CA ARG A 95 -85.82 11.20 -32.87
C ARG A 95 -84.79 12.29 -32.58
N ALA A 96 -84.93 13.48 -33.18
CA ALA A 96 -84.04 14.62 -32.94
C ALA A 96 -84.06 15.07 -31.47
N ARG A 97 -85.23 15.19 -30.84
CA ARG A 97 -85.36 15.53 -29.42
C ARG A 97 -84.81 14.44 -28.49
N ARG A 98 -84.98 13.16 -28.83
CA ARG A 98 -84.37 12.05 -28.08
C ARG A 98 -82.84 12.08 -28.20
N GLN A 99 -82.33 12.39 -29.38
CA GLN A 99 -80.90 12.49 -29.64
C GLN A 99 -80.28 13.71 -28.94
N GLU A 100 -80.96 14.86 -28.96
CA GLU A 100 -80.55 16.07 -28.25
C GLU A 100 -80.54 15.86 -26.73
N LYS A 101 -81.58 15.20 -26.18
CA LYS A 101 -81.62 14.86 -24.75
C LYS A 101 -80.53 13.87 -24.36
N ALA A 102 -80.30 12.82 -25.17
CA ALA A 102 -79.22 11.85 -24.93
C ALA A 102 -77.83 12.52 -24.99
N ILE A 103 -77.63 13.44 -25.94
CA ILE A 103 -76.40 14.25 -26.06
C ILE A 103 -76.24 15.15 -24.83
N SER A 104 -77.29 15.87 -24.41
CA SER A 104 -77.24 16.74 -23.22
C SER A 104 -76.98 15.97 -21.93
N GLU A 105 -77.62 14.82 -21.73
CA GLU A 105 -77.38 13.93 -20.58
C GLU A 105 -75.96 13.35 -20.60
N GLN A 106 -75.40 13.10 -21.79
CA GLN A 106 -74.00 12.70 -21.94
C GLN A 106 -73.03 13.86 -21.66
N TYR A 107 -73.33 15.08 -22.12
CA TYR A 107 -72.52 16.27 -21.81
C TYR A 107 -72.51 16.59 -20.31
N GLN A 108 -73.66 16.50 -19.62
CA GLN A 108 -73.73 16.72 -18.17
C GLN A 108 -72.93 15.66 -17.42
N ARG A 109 -73.10 14.37 -17.74
CA ARG A 109 -72.30 13.29 -17.14
C ARG A 109 -70.80 13.47 -17.38
N ASN A 110 -70.41 13.88 -18.59
CA ASN A 110 -69.00 14.17 -18.90
C ASN A 110 -68.48 15.38 -18.11
N GLN A 111 -69.26 16.45 -17.96
CA GLN A 111 -68.85 17.62 -17.16
C GLN A 111 -68.74 17.29 -15.66
N GLU A 112 -69.66 16.50 -15.13
CA GLU A 112 -69.61 16.03 -13.74
C GLU A 112 -68.40 15.12 -13.51
N ALA A 113 -68.14 14.16 -14.42
CA ALA A 113 -66.98 13.29 -14.38
C ALA A 113 -65.66 14.08 -14.43
N ILE A 114 -65.55 15.06 -15.33
CA ILE A 114 -64.37 15.95 -15.42
C ILE A 114 -64.21 16.79 -14.14
N ARG A 115 -65.30 17.34 -13.60
CA ARG A 115 -65.24 18.16 -12.38
C ARG A 115 -64.82 17.34 -11.17
N ARG A 116 -65.34 16.12 -11.03
CA ARG A 116 -64.94 15.18 -9.98
C ARG A 116 -63.46 14.83 -10.10
N LEU A 117 -63.00 14.50 -11.30
CA LEU A 117 -61.58 14.23 -11.54
C LEU A 117 -60.72 15.45 -11.18
N LEU A 118 -61.11 16.67 -11.56
CA LEU A 118 -60.37 17.88 -11.19
C LEU A 118 -60.33 18.14 -9.67
N ASP A 119 -61.41 17.80 -8.96
CA ASP A 119 -61.50 17.92 -7.50
C ASP A 119 -60.59 16.89 -6.81
N GLU A 120 -60.66 15.63 -7.26
CA GLU A 120 -59.77 14.54 -6.78
C GLU A 120 -58.28 14.82 -7.08
N MET A 121 -57.99 15.59 -8.14
CA MET A 121 -56.63 16.00 -8.52
C MET A 121 -56.15 17.30 -7.83
N GLY A 122 -57.02 17.99 -7.09
CA GLY A 122 -56.65 19.23 -6.40
C GLY A 122 -55.53 19.01 -5.39
N ASP A 123 -55.66 17.97 -4.57
CA ASP A 123 -54.70 17.62 -3.52
C ASP A 123 -53.37 17.09 -4.10
N LEU A 124 -53.41 16.43 -5.27
CA LEU A 124 -52.21 16.00 -6.00
C LEU A 124 -51.32 17.18 -6.40
N ALA A 125 -51.91 18.33 -6.74
CA ALA A 125 -51.17 19.53 -7.11
C ALA A 125 -50.39 20.14 -5.93
N ASP A 126 -50.84 19.89 -4.71
CA ASP A 126 -50.17 20.29 -3.47
C ASP A 126 -49.12 19.26 -3.00
N GLY A 127 -48.93 18.17 -3.77
CA GLY A 127 -47.97 17.11 -3.48
C GLY A 127 -48.53 15.95 -2.67
N ASP A 128 -49.84 15.90 -2.41
CA ASP A 128 -50.43 14.74 -1.75
C ASP A 128 -50.47 13.55 -2.70
N LEU A 129 -49.54 12.60 -2.49
CA LEU A 129 -49.51 11.35 -3.24
C LEU A 129 -50.34 10.26 -2.55
N SER A 130 -50.97 10.52 -1.40
CA SER A 130 -51.84 9.53 -0.73
C SER A 130 -53.21 9.39 -1.41
N VAL A 131 -53.58 10.36 -2.25
CA VAL A 131 -54.86 10.37 -2.97
C VAL A 131 -54.90 9.36 -4.13
N GLU A 132 -56.09 8.90 -4.47
CA GLU A 132 -56.38 8.03 -5.61
C GLU A 132 -57.58 8.56 -6.39
N ALA A 133 -57.44 8.69 -7.71
CA ALA A 133 -58.54 9.04 -8.60
C ALA A 133 -59.52 7.86 -8.71
N THR A 134 -60.82 8.12 -8.61
CA THR A 134 -61.82 7.06 -8.75
C THR A 134 -61.94 6.63 -10.21
N VAL A 135 -61.64 5.36 -10.51
CA VAL A 135 -61.80 4.80 -11.86
C VAL A 135 -63.27 4.42 -12.10
N THR A 136 -63.91 5.11 -13.03
CA THR A 136 -65.30 4.89 -13.46
C THR A 136 -65.38 4.38 -14.90
N GLU A 137 -66.52 3.84 -15.34
CA GLU A 137 -66.73 3.40 -16.73
C GLU A 137 -66.98 4.57 -17.73
N ASP A 138 -66.91 5.82 -17.26
CA ASP A 138 -67.13 7.01 -18.08
C ASP A 138 -65.88 7.42 -18.87
N ILE A 139 -65.98 8.51 -19.63
CA ILE A 139 -64.90 9.00 -20.51
C ILE A 139 -63.63 9.40 -19.75
N THR A 140 -63.72 9.65 -18.43
CA THR A 140 -62.59 10.05 -17.60
C THR A 140 -61.91 8.88 -16.90
N GLY A 141 -62.52 7.69 -16.87
CA GLY A 141 -61.96 6.51 -16.22
C GLY A 141 -60.55 6.12 -16.69
N ALA A 142 -60.30 6.16 -18.00
CA ALA A 142 -58.97 5.88 -18.55
C ALA A 142 -57.91 6.95 -18.17
N ILE A 143 -58.36 8.20 -17.94
CA ILE A 143 -57.50 9.30 -17.49
C ILE A 143 -57.20 9.11 -16.00
N ALA A 144 -58.21 8.79 -15.18
CA ALA A 144 -58.04 8.47 -13.76
C ALA A 144 -57.05 7.31 -13.56
N ASP A 145 -57.17 6.24 -14.34
CA ASP A 145 -56.25 5.09 -14.31
C ASP A 145 -54.80 5.48 -14.67
N SER A 146 -54.62 6.30 -15.72
CA SER A 146 -53.29 6.81 -16.11
C SER A 146 -52.67 7.73 -15.06
N ILE A 147 -53.50 8.52 -14.36
CA ILE A 147 -53.03 9.38 -13.27
C ILE A 147 -52.65 8.54 -12.05
N ASN A 148 -53.47 7.56 -11.66
CA ASN A 148 -53.12 6.63 -10.57
C ASN A 148 -51.79 5.91 -10.85
N TYR A 149 -51.55 5.49 -12.08
CA TYR A 149 -50.26 4.92 -12.48
C TYR A 149 -49.10 5.91 -12.30
N ALA A 150 -49.31 7.19 -12.65
CA ALA A 150 -48.30 8.23 -12.46
C ALA A 150 -48.06 8.54 -10.96
N ILE A 151 -49.12 8.58 -10.15
CA ILE A 151 -49.05 8.74 -8.69
C ILE A 151 -48.23 7.59 -8.09
N GLU A 152 -48.51 6.34 -8.47
CA GLU A 152 -47.77 5.18 -7.97
C GLU A 152 -46.29 5.23 -8.36
N ALA A 153 -45.98 5.57 -9.62
CA ALA A 153 -44.60 5.79 -10.04
C ALA A 153 -43.90 6.93 -9.27
N MET A 154 -44.62 8.01 -8.95
CA MET A 154 -44.09 9.10 -8.10
C MET A 154 -43.89 8.65 -6.66
N ARG A 155 -44.80 7.83 -6.09
CA ARG A 155 -44.63 7.24 -4.75
C ARG A 155 -43.37 6.40 -4.68
N GLU A 156 -43.15 5.51 -5.65
CA GLU A 156 -41.95 4.68 -5.73
C GLU A 156 -40.66 5.54 -5.80
N VAL A 157 -40.67 6.61 -6.59
CA VAL A 157 -39.52 7.53 -6.71
C VAL A 157 -39.28 8.29 -5.40
N VAL A 158 -40.31 8.87 -4.78
CA VAL A 158 -40.17 9.61 -3.51
C VAL A 158 -39.71 8.69 -2.39
N GLN A 159 -40.25 7.46 -2.32
CA GLN A 159 -39.81 6.46 -1.36
C GLN A 159 -38.35 6.08 -1.60
N SER A 160 -37.96 5.78 -2.85
CA SER A 160 -36.58 5.46 -3.21
C SER A 160 -35.61 6.60 -2.88
N ILE A 161 -36.01 7.87 -3.08
CA ILE A 161 -35.20 9.03 -2.70
C ILE A 161 -35.04 9.11 -1.17
N ASN A 162 -36.11 8.90 -0.40
CA ASN A 162 -36.02 8.92 1.07
C ASN A 162 -35.12 7.80 1.60
N ASP A 163 -35.30 6.57 1.11
CA ASP A 163 -34.49 5.41 1.51
C ASP A 163 -33.01 5.63 1.16
N THR A 164 -32.72 6.10 -0.06
CA THR A 164 -31.35 6.42 -0.50
C THR A 164 -30.75 7.56 0.32
N ALA A 165 -31.52 8.60 0.63
CA ALA A 165 -31.05 9.73 1.43
C ALA A 165 -30.73 9.31 2.87
N GLU A 166 -31.51 8.41 3.46
CA GLU A 166 -31.22 7.83 4.77
C GLU A 166 -29.94 6.99 4.75
N GLU A 167 -29.77 6.13 3.74
CA GLU A 167 -28.57 5.31 3.57
C GLU A 167 -27.30 6.17 3.39
N VAL A 168 -27.35 7.18 2.52
CA VAL A 168 -26.22 8.11 2.31
C VAL A 168 -25.95 8.93 3.58
N SER A 169 -26.97 9.36 4.32
CA SER A 169 -26.80 10.06 5.60
C SER A 169 -26.06 9.20 6.62
N LYS A 170 -26.46 7.93 6.76
CA LYS A 170 -25.82 6.98 7.66
C LYS A 170 -24.36 6.72 7.26
N SER A 171 -24.12 6.44 5.97
CA SER A 171 -22.77 6.20 5.44
C SER A 171 -21.87 7.44 5.61
N SER A 172 -22.42 8.64 5.46
CA SER A 172 -21.70 9.90 5.68
C SER A 172 -21.28 10.07 7.15
N GLN A 173 -22.15 9.75 8.10
CA GLN A 173 -21.82 9.79 9.54
C GLN A 173 -20.73 8.77 9.92
N GLU A 174 -20.83 7.54 9.41
CA GLU A 174 -19.80 6.51 9.60
C GLU A 174 -18.46 6.93 9.01
N THR A 175 -18.48 7.54 7.82
CA THR A 175 -17.29 8.08 7.16
C THR A 175 -16.68 9.23 7.96
N GLN A 176 -17.51 10.15 8.49
CA GLN A 176 -17.04 11.24 9.34
C GLN A 176 -16.33 10.74 10.60
N ALA A 177 -16.90 9.75 11.28
CA ALA A 177 -16.27 9.13 12.46
C ALA A 177 -14.92 8.49 12.11
N THR A 178 -14.84 7.82 10.96
CA THR A 178 -13.59 7.21 10.46
C THR A 178 -12.52 8.27 10.17
N ILE A 179 -12.91 9.39 9.57
CA ILE A 179 -12.00 10.51 9.28
C ILE A 179 -11.47 11.16 10.56
N MET A 180 -12.32 11.34 11.57
CA MET A 180 -11.88 11.86 12.88
C MET A 180 -10.85 10.94 13.53
N HIS A 181 -11.10 9.62 13.52
CA HIS A 181 -10.15 8.65 14.04
C HIS A 181 -8.83 8.63 13.24
N LEU A 182 -8.91 8.81 11.91
CA LEU A 182 -7.70 8.92 11.07
C LEU A 182 -6.88 10.17 11.40
N ALA A 183 -7.53 11.31 11.68
CA ALA A 183 -6.86 12.53 12.08
C ALA A 183 -6.14 12.39 13.43
N GLU A 184 -6.79 11.77 14.42
CA GLU A 184 -6.19 11.47 15.74
C GLU A 184 -5.00 10.51 15.60
N ALA A 185 -5.15 9.45 14.79
CA ALA A 185 -4.07 8.51 14.53
C ALA A 185 -2.87 9.18 13.82
N ALA A 186 -3.13 10.10 12.89
CA ALA A 186 -2.07 10.85 12.22
C ALA A 186 -1.33 11.79 13.19
N GLU A 187 -2.02 12.43 14.13
CA GLU A 187 -1.39 13.25 15.18
C GLU A 187 -0.50 12.39 16.08
N HIS A 188 -1.01 11.25 16.56
CA HIS A 188 -0.21 10.31 17.34
C HIS A 188 1.00 9.79 16.55
N GLN A 189 0.84 9.48 15.27
CA GLN A 189 1.93 9.04 14.40
C GLN A 189 3.02 10.12 14.28
N ARG A 190 2.64 11.40 14.18
CA ARG A 190 3.60 12.51 14.14
C ARG A 190 4.46 12.59 15.41
N ASP A 191 3.84 12.38 16.57
CA ASP A 191 4.55 12.43 17.85
C ASP A 191 5.53 11.25 17.98
N GLU A 192 5.13 10.06 17.55
CA GLU A 192 6.02 8.87 17.47
C GLU A 192 7.20 9.10 16.52
N ILE A 193 6.96 9.68 15.34
CA ILE A 193 8.03 10.02 14.39
C ILE A 193 9.01 11.01 15.02
N THR A 194 8.51 12.03 15.74
CA THR A 194 9.37 13.00 16.43
C THR A 194 10.24 12.33 17.49
N GLY A 195 9.66 11.40 18.26
CA GLY A 195 10.40 10.60 19.26
C GLY A 195 11.44 9.68 18.61
N ALA A 196 11.09 9.05 17.49
CA ALA A 196 12.00 8.21 16.71
C ALA A 196 13.19 9.00 16.15
N SER A 197 12.95 10.15 15.51
CA SER A 197 14.00 11.03 14.98
C SER A 197 14.96 11.49 16.10
N ALA A 198 14.43 11.91 17.25
CA ALA A 198 15.26 12.30 18.39
C ALA A 198 16.13 11.14 18.93
N THR A 199 15.66 9.89 18.82
CA THR A 199 16.42 8.70 19.19
C THR A 199 17.51 8.40 18.17
N ILE A 200 17.22 8.56 16.88
CA ILE A 200 18.18 8.41 15.78
C ILE A 200 19.30 9.46 15.87
N ASP A 201 18.98 10.70 16.24
CA ASP A 201 19.99 11.75 16.47
C ASP A 201 20.94 11.39 17.62
N LYS A 202 20.39 10.89 18.74
CA LYS A 202 21.20 10.40 19.87
C LYS A 202 22.08 9.22 19.47
N MET A 203 21.55 8.29 18.67
CA MET A 203 22.30 7.16 18.13
C MET A 203 23.46 7.64 17.26
N THR A 204 23.22 8.61 16.39
CA THR A 204 24.26 9.21 15.54
C THR A 204 25.38 9.84 16.38
N ALA A 205 25.02 10.59 17.43
CA ALA A 205 26.00 11.19 18.34
C ALA A 205 26.84 10.13 19.08
N ALA A 206 26.18 9.07 19.58
CA ALA A 206 26.86 7.97 20.27
C ALA A 206 27.83 7.21 19.35
N LEU A 207 27.49 7.05 18.07
CA LEU A 207 28.35 6.41 17.08
C LEU A 207 29.59 7.25 16.76
N VAL A 208 29.46 8.57 16.69
CA VAL A 208 30.62 9.48 16.54
C VAL A 208 31.53 9.42 17.77
N GLU A 209 30.97 9.36 18.98
CA GLU A 209 31.74 9.18 20.21
C GLU A 209 32.46 7.82 20.24
N MET A 210 31.78 6.76 19.79
CA MET A 210 32.35 5.42 19.67
C MET A 210 33.53 5.39 18.69
N GLU A 211 33.41 6.04 17.53
CA GLU A 211 34.50 6.19 16.56
C GLU A 211 35.72 6.88 17.21
N GLY A 212 35.50 8.00 17.90
CA GLY A 212 36.57 8.72 18.60
C GLY A 212 37.24 7.89 19.71
N THR A 213 36.46 7.11 20.44
CA THR A 213 36.95 6.21 21.49
C THR A 213 37.72 5.03 20.90
N ALA A 214 37.26 4.48 19.76
CA ALA A 214 37.96 3.44 19.04
C ALA A 214 39.33 3.95 18.57
N MET A 215 39.41 5.11 17.89
CA MET A 215 40.71 5.68 17.46
C MET A 215 41.70 5.84 18.61
N ARG A 216 41.25 6.36 19.76
CA ARG A 216 42.10 6.50 20.94
C ARG A 216 42.54 5.16 21.51
N SER A 217 41.67 4.16 21.49
CA SER A 217 41.99 2.81 21.95
C SER A 217 43.01 2.13 21.03
N ALA A 218 42.94 2.37 19.71
CA ALA A 218 43.93 1.87 18.75
C ALA A 218 45.31 2.49 19.00
N GLU A 219 45.37 3.78 19.30
CA GLU A 219 46.61 4.46 19.68
C GLU A 219 47.23 3.83 20.93
N VAL A 220 46.42 3.55 21.96
CA VAL A 220 46.87 2.89 23.19
C VAL A 220 47.38 1.47 22.89
N ALA A 221 46.68 0.69 22.07
CA ALA A 221 47.10 -0.65 21.67
C ALA A 221 48.44 -0.62 20.92
N GLN A 222 48.61 0.31 19.97
CA GLN A 222 49.85 0.48 19.23
C GLN A 222 51.02 0.88 20.15
N ARG A 223 50.75 1.72 21.15
CA ARG A 223 51.74 2.09 22.17
C ARG A 223 52.11 0.91 23.07
N SER A 224 51.17 0.02 23.38
CA SER A 224 51.45 -1.23 24.09
C SER A 224 52.36 -2.16 23.29
N VAL A 225 52.15 -2.29 21.98
CA VAL A 225 53.06 -3.04 21.07
C VAL A 225 54.48 -2.46 21.15
N GLU A 226 54.63 -1.13 21.07
CA GLU A 226 55.94 -0.48 21.15
C GLU A 226 56.64 -0.73 22.50
N LEU A 227 55.89 -0.60 23.60
CA LEU A 227 56.42 -0.81 24.96
C LEU A 227 56.78 -2.29 25.20
N ALA A 228 55.97 -3.22 24.72
CA ALA A 228 56.26 -4.65 24.80
C ALA A 228 57.52 -5.00 24.01
N GLY A 229 57.67 -4.47 22.79
CA GLY A 229 58.87 -4.66 21.97
C GLY A 229 60.14 -4.12 22.63
N LYS A 230 60.08 -2.91 23.21
CA LYS A 230 61.18 -2.32 24.01
C LYS A 230 61.50 -3.15 25.26
N GLY A 231 60.47 -3.65 25.95
CA GLY A 231 60.64 -4.56 27.08
C GLY A 231 61.33 -5.86 26.67
N GLY A 232 60.91 -6.45 25.55
CA GLY A 232 61.51 -7.68 25.02
C GLY A 232 62.98 -7.48 24.63
N GLU A 233 63.35 -6.32 24.09
CA GLU A 233 64.75 -5.97 23.85
C GLU A 233 65.55 -5.86 25.16
N ALA A 234 64.99 -5.20 26.18
CA ALA A 234 65.63 -5.10 27.48
C ALA A 234 65.88 -6.49 28.10
N VAL A 235 64.90 -7.39 28.02
CA VAL A 235 65.02 -8.79 28.46
C VAL A 235 66.12 -9.53 27.69
N ARG A 236 66.15 -9.42 26.35
CA ARG A 236 67.20 -10.06 25.53
C ARG A 236 68.60 -9.60 25.94
N ARG A 237 68.79 -8.31 26.24
CA ARG A 237 70.07 -7.79 26.75
C ARG A 237 70.41 -8.36 28.13
N THR A 238 69.41 -8.54 29.00
CA THR A 238 69.62 -9.19 30.31
C THR A 238 70.06 -10.64 30.16
N ILE A 239 69.42 -11.41 29.28
CA ILE A 239 69.80 -12.81 28.99
C ILE A 239 71.26 -12.87 28.50
N HIS A 240 71.63 -12.02 27.54
CA HIS A 240 73.03 -11.92 27.09
C HIS A 240 73.99 -11.52 28.23
N GLY A 241 73.58 -10.64 29.13
CA GLY A 241 74.34 -10.29 30.32
C GLY A 241 74.58 -11.49 31.24
N MET A 242 73.55 -12.32 31.46
CA MET A 242 73.64 -13.54 32.26
C MET A 242 74.56 -14.58 31.62
N ASP A 243 74.51 -14.75 30.30
CA ASP A 243 75.44 -15.63 29.57
C ASP A 243 76.90 -15.20 29.75
N ASN A 244 77.19 -13.90 29.65
CA ASN A 244 78.52 -13.35 29.88
C ASN A 244 79.00 -13.58 31.33
N ILE A 245 78.12 -13.38 32.32
CA ILE A 245 78.42 -13.64 33.72
C ILE A 245 78.74 -15.13 33.93
N ARG A 246 77.94 -16.02 33.33
CA ARG A 246 78.16 -17.47 33.39
C ARG A 246 79.54 -17.84 32.84
N GLU A 247 79.93 -17.30 31.70
CA GLU A 247 81.24 -17.54 31.10
C GLU A 247 82.38 -17.06 32.02
N GLN A 248 82.24 -15.86 32.61
CA GLN A 248 83.24 -15.31 33.53
C GLN A 248 83.37 -16.13 34.82
N ILE A 249 82.26 -16.65 35.36
CA ILE A 249 82.26 -17.55 36.52
C ILE A 249 82.99 -18.85 36.18
N GLN A 250 82.72 -19.46 35.02
CA GLN A 250 83.40 -20.67 34.58
C GLN A 250 84.90 -20.47 34.40
N GLU A 251 85.32 -19.34 33.81
CA GLU A 251 86.74 -19.01 33.69
C GLU A 251 87.41 -18.83 35.05
N THR A 252 86.73 -18.15 35.98
CA THR A 252 87.22 -17.93 37.35
C THR A 252 87.33 -19.24 38.12
N SER A 253 86.33 -20.12 38.02
CA SER A 253 86.36 -21.46 38.60
C SER A 253 87.55 -22.29 38.09
N LYS A 254 87.85 -22.25 36.79
CA LYS A 254 89.06 -22.88 36.21
C LYS A 254 90.36 -22.32 36.79
N ARG A 255 90.44 -21.01 37.03
CA ARG A 255 91.63 -20.35 37.62
C ARG A 255 91.81 -20.77 39.08
N ILE A 256 90.72 -20.80 39.87
CA ILE A 256 90.75 -21.22 41.28
C ILE A 256 91.09 -22.70 41.41
N LYS A 257 90.55 -23.55 40.53
CA LYS A 257 90.87 -24.99 40.53
C LYS A 257 92.37 -25.23 40.29
N ARG A 258 92.97 -24.52 39.32
CA ARG A 258 94.43 -24.55 39.10
C ARG A 258 95.22 -24.05 40.32
N LEU A 259 94.72 -23.01 41.01
CA LEU A 259 95.33 -22.54 42.25
C LEU A 259 95.30 -23.63 43.33
N GLY A 260 94.17 -24.32 43.50
CA GLY A 260 94.05 -25.47 44.42
C GLY A 260 95.02 -26.60 44.08
N GLU A 261 95.17 -26.93 42.80
CA GLU A 261 96.15 -27.92 42.31
C GLU A 261 97.60 -27.49 42.63
N SER A 262 97.96 -26.23 42.37
CA SER A 262 99.28 -25.68 42.73
C SER A 262 99.51 -25.65 44.24
N SER A 263 98.49 -25.33 45.04
CA SER A 263 98.57 -25.38 46.50
C SER A 263 98.72 -26.80 47.04
N GLN A 264 98.17 -27.81 46.36
CA GLN A 264 98.42 -29.21 46.70
C GLN A 264 99.87 -29.60 46.41
N GLU A 265 100.42 -29.18 45.27
CA GLU A 265 101.82 -29.43 44.91
C GLU A 265 102.78 -28.76 45.91
N ILE A 266 102.49 -27.52 46.32
CA ILE A 266 103.25 -26.83 47.39
C ILE A 266 103.15 -27.61 48.71
N GLY A 267 101.97 -28.11 49.08
CA GLY A 267 101.79 -28.92 50.29
C GLY A 267 102.70 -30.15 50.31
N ASN A 268 102.76 -30.89 49.20
CA ASN A 268 103.64 -32.06 49.05
C ASN A 268 105.14 -31.68 49.17
N ILE A 269 105.53 -30.50 48.66
CA ILE A 269 106.91 -30.00 48.79
C ILE A 269 107.22 -29.61 50.24
N VAL A 270 106.28 -28.99 50.95
CA VAL A 270 106.45 -28.58 52.35
C VAL A 270 106.62 -29.80 53.25
N GLU A 271 105.83 -30.86 53.03
CA GLU A 271 105.96 -32.16 53.71
C GLU A 271 107.36 -32.77 53.50
N LEU A 272 107.86 -32.78 52.25
CA LEU A 272 109.22 -33.23 51.96
C LEU A 272 110.30 -32.38 52.65
N ILE A 273 110.12 -31.06 52.76
CA ILE A 273 111.08 -30.19 53.45
C ILE A 273 111.05 -30.45 54.96
N GLU A 274 109.89 -30.73 55.55
CA GLU A 274 109.78 -31.14 56.95
C GLU A 274 110.52 -32.46 57.19
N ASP A 275 110.31 -33.46 56.34
CA ASP A 275 111.04 -34.74 56.40
C ASP A 275 112.57 -34.54 56.33
N ILE A 276 113.04 -33.66 55.44
CA ILE A 276 114.46 -33.30 55.32
C ILE A 276 114.97 -32.58 56.58
N ALA A 277 114.18 -31.66 57.14
CA ALA A 277 114.53 -30.95 58.36
C ALA A 277 114.64 -31.91 59.55
N ASP A 278 113.70 -32.85 59.69
CA ASP A 278 113.73 -33.89 60.72
C ASP A 278 114.92 -34.85 60.54
N GLN A 279 115.22 -35.28 59.32
CA GLN A 279 116.45 -36.05 59.04
C GLN A 279 117.71 -35.27 59.40
N THR A 280 117.76 -33.98 59.06
CA THR A 280 118.89 -33.10 59.35
C THR A 280 119.07 -32.92 60.86
N ASN A 281 117.96 -32.80 61.60
CA ASN A 281 117.95 -32.73 63.06
C ASN A 281 118.52 -34.02 63.68
N ILE A 282 118.10 -35.18 63.19
CA ILE A 282 118.63 -36.50 63.64
C ILE A 282 120.12 -36.63 63.30
N LEU A 283 120.54 -36.22 62.11
CA LEU A 283 121.95 -36.24 61.70
C LEU A 283 122.81 -35.31 62.56
N ALA A 284 122.32 -34.11 62.86
CA ALA A 284 122.98 -33.13 63.71
C ALA A 284 123.12 -33.65 65.15
N LEU A 285 122.08 -34.25 65.71
CA LEU A 285 122.11 -34.87 67.03
C LEU A 285 123.14 -36.01 67.09
N ASN A 286 123.18 -36.87 66.08
CA ASN A 286 124.18 -37.94 65.97
C ASN A 286 125.61 -37.38 65.87
N ALA A 287 125.80 -36.29 65.11
CA ALA A 287 127.08 -35.61 65.01
C ALA A 287 127.51 -34.95 66.33
N ALA A 288 126.60 -34.31 67.06
CA ALA A 288 126.85 -33.73 68.38
C ALA A 288 127.25 -34.81 69.39
N MET A 289 126.56 -35.97 69.37
CA MET A 289 126.88 -37.12 70.22
C MET A 289 128.28 -37.69 69.93
N GLN A 290 128.65 -37.83 68.66
CA GLN A 290 129.99 -38.27 68.24
C GLN A 290 131.08 -37.24 68.60
N ALA A 291 130.78 -35.94 68.44
CA ALA A 291 131.69 -34.87 68.82
C ALA A 291 131.93 -34.81 70.34
N ALA A 292 130.90 -35.07 71.15
CA ALA A 292 131.02 -35.21 72.60
C ALA A 292 131.88 -36.43 73.00
N MET A 293 131.76 -37.56 72.28
CA MET A 293 132.61 -38.75 72.49
C MET A 293 134.09 -38.52 72.15
N ALA A 294 134.41 -37.60 71.23
CA ALA A 294 135.79 -37.25 70.86
C ALA A 294 136.49 -36.27 71.84
N GLY A 295 135.81 -35.80 72.89
CA GLY A 295 136.39 -34.95 73.94
C GLY A 295 136.89 -33.59 73.43
N GLU A 296 138.07 -33.16 73.89
CA GLU A 296 138.67 -31.85 73.51
C GLU A 296 138.90 -31.69 72.00
N ALA A 297 139.16 -32.79 71.26
CA ALA A 297 139.36 -32.75 69.81
C ALA A 297 138.06 -32.53 69.01
N GLY A 298 136.90 -32.88 69.59
CA GLY A 298 135.58 -32.75 68.96
C GLY A 298 134.87 -31.42 69.21
N ARG A 299 135.44 -30.54 70.03
CA ARG A 299 134.77 -29.34 70.55
C ARG A 299 134.31 -28.35 69.46
N GLY A 300 135.09 -28.20 68.39
CA GLY A 300 134.70 -27.40 67.22
C GLY A 300 133.59 -28.03 66.39
N PHE A 301 133.57 -29.36 66.28
CA PHE A 301 132.50 -30.11 65.60
C PHE A 301 131.19 -30.11 66.39
N ALA A 302 131.26 -30.15 67.72
CA ALA A 302 130.08 -30.08 68.59
C ALA A 302 129.31 -28.77 68.43
N VAL A 303 130.01 -27.63 68.33
CA VAL A 303 129.37 -26.31 68.11
C VAL A 303 128.69 -26.24 66.75
N VAL A 304 129.30 -26.80 65.71
CA VAL A 304 128.68 -26.85 64.37
C VAL A 304 127.46 -27.76 64.37
N ALA A 305 127.53 -28.92 65.03
CA ALA A 305 126.40 -29.84 65.15
C ALA A 305 125.21 -29.21 65.89
N ASP A 306 125.44 -28.50 67.01
CA ASP A 306 124.39 -27.75 67.72
C ASP A 306 123.74 -26.67 66.83
N GLU A 307 124.54 -25.92 66.05
CA GLU A 307 123.98 -24.88 65.17
C GLU A 307 123.20 -25.49 63.99
N VAL A 308 123.64 -26.64 63.44
CA VAL A 308 122.88 -27.38 62.43
C VAL A 308 121.56 -27.92 63.01
N GLN A 309 121.58 -28.44 64.25
CA GLN A 309 120.39 -28.89 64.95
C GLN A 309 119.39 -27.75 65.13
N ARG A 310 119.86 -26.60 65.62
CA ARG A 310 119.04 -25.40 65.82
C ARG A 310 118.47 -24.85 64.50
N LEU A 311 119.24 -24.94 63.41
CA LEU A 311 118.77 -24.56 62.08
C LEU A 311 117.69 -25.52 61.56
N ALA A 312 117.87 -26.83 61.78
CA ALA A 312 116.90 -27.86 61.43
C ALA A 312 115.57 -27.67 62.19
N GLU A 313 115.62 -27.44 63.50
CA GLU A 313 114.43 -27.13 64.31
C GLU A 313 113.73 -25.84 63.87
N ARG A 314 114.49 -24.80 63.49
CA ARG A 314 113.91 -23.57 62.93
C ARG A 314 113.27 -23.82 61.57
N SER A 315 113.88 -24.65 60.73
CA SER A 315 113.35 -25.01 59.42
C SER A 315 112.04 -25.81 59.56
N ALA A 316 112.00 -26.80 60.46
CA ALA A 316 110.81 -27.58 60.76
C ALA A 316 109.65 -26.72 61.32
N ASN A 317 109.95 -25.77 62.21
CA ASN A 317 108.93 -24.83 62.70
C ASN A 317 108.42 -23.87 61.62
N ALA A 318 109.27 -23.49 60.66
CA ALA A 318 108.88 -22.66 59.53
C ALA A 318 108.03 -23.44 58.52
N THR A 319 108.38 -24.69 58.21
CA THR A 319 107.56 -25.56 57.34
C THR A 319 106.19 -25.82 57.93
N LYS A 320 106.05 -26.07 59.25
CA LYS A 320 104.73 -26.20 59.89
C LYS A 320 103.84 -24.96 59.75
N GLN A 321 104.44 -23.76 59.83
CA GLN A 321 103.69 -22.52 59.59
C GLN A 321 103.25 -22.40 58.13
N ILE A 322 104.11 -22.77 57.18
CA ILE A 322 103.78 -22.78 55.75
C ILE A 322 102.71 -23.84 55.46
N GLU A 323 102.79 -25.02 56.07
CA GLU A 323 101.81 -26.09 55.94
C GLU A 323 100.42 -25.61 56.37
N ALA A 324 100.31 -24.97 57.54
CA ALA A 324 99.06 -24.40 58.01
C ALA A 324 98.48 -23.34 57.05
N LEU A 325 99.34 -22.48 56.47
CA LEU A 325 98.94 -21.52 55.44
C LEU A 325 98.45 -22.21 54.16
N VAL A 326 99.15 -23.25 53.71
CA VAL A 326 98.78 -24.03 52.52
C VAL A 326 97.45 -24.75 52.73
N GLN A 327 97.23 -25.38 53.89
CA GLN A 327 95.96 -26.00 54.24
C GLN A 327 94.81 -24.97 54.24
N THR A 328 95.06 -23.77 54.74
CA THR A 328 94.07 -22.66 54.71
C THR A 328 93.74 -22.28 53.26
N ILE A 329 94.75 -22.11 52.41
CA ILE A 329 94.53 -21.80 50.98
C ILE A 329 93.77 -22.94 50.27
N GLN A 330 94.07 -24.20 50.58
CA GLN A 330 93.33 -25.34 50.02
C GLN A 330 91.86 -25.35 50.47
N ALA A 331 91.58 -25.02 51.72
CA ALA A 331 90.21 -24.88 52.22
C ALA A 331 89.46 -23.73 51.52
N ASP A 332 90.07 -22.54 51.47
CA ASP A 332 89.50 -21.35 50.85
C ASP A 332 89.24 -21.56 49.34
N THR A 333 90.17 -22.21 48.63
CA THR A 333 89.99 -22.52 47.20
C THR A 333 88.85 -23.50 46.96
N LYS A 334 88.67 -24.51 47.83
CA LYS A 334 87.55 -25.45 47.74
C LYS A 334 86.21 -24.77 48.01
N GLU A 335 86.14 -23.91 49.02
CA GLU A 335 84.95 -23.11 49.31
C GLU A 335 84.61 -22.16 48.15
N ALA A 336 85.63 -21.50 47.57
CA ALA A 336 85.44 -20.61 46.44
C ALA A 336 84.93 -21.35 45.19
N VAL A 337 85.41 -22.57 44.91
CA VAL A 337 84.86 -23.40 43.82
C VAL A 337 83.40 -23.76 44.09
N SER A 338 83.06 -24.18 45.30
CA SER A 338 81.67 -24.47 45.69
C SER A 338 80.76 -23.25 45.53
N SER A 339 81.22 -22.06 45.92
CA SER A 339 80.48 -20.82 45.72
C SER A 339 80.28 -20.50 44.24
N MET A 340 81.30 -20.71 43.40
CA MET A 340 81.20 -20.50 41.94
C MET A 340 80.20 -21.45 41.27
N GLU A 341 80.12 -22.71 41.71
CA GLU A 341 79.11 -23.66 41.23
C GLU A 341 77.69 -23.21 41.61
N SER A 342 77.51 -22.74 42.85
CA SER A 342 76.22 -22.20 43.30
C SER A 342 75.83 -20.96 42.50
N SER A 343 76.75 -20.01 42.30
CA SER A 343 76.49 -18.81 41.49
C SER A 343 76.17 -19.15 40.04
N THR A 344 76.78 -20.20 39.48
CA THR A 344 76.44 -20.68 38.13
C THR A 344 74.97 -21.12 38.06
N THR A 345 74.49 -21.84 39.08
CA THR A 345 73.10 -22.29 39.17
C THR A 345 72.14 -21.11 39.27
N GLU A 346 72.47 -20.11 40.08
CA GLU A 346 71.66 -18.88 40.23
C GLU A 346 71.57 -18.09 38.93
N VAL A 347 72.68 -17.95 38.19
CA VAL A 347 72.71 -17.24 36.90
C VAL A 347 71.87 -17.96 35.85
N VAL A 348 71.93 -19.30 35.79
CA VAL A 348 71.09 -20.10 34.89
C VAL A 348 69.61 -19.94 35.22
N SER A 349 69.26 -20.00 36.51
CA SER A 349 67.89 -19.76 36.97
C SER A 349 67.42 -18.35 36.62
N GLY A 350 68.27 -17.34 36.84
CA GLY A 350 67.98 -15.94 36.49
C GLY A 350 67.80 -15.72 34.98
N ALA A 351 68.58 -16.40 34.15
CA ALA A 351 68.41 -16.38 32.69
C ALA A 351 67.06 -17.00 32.27
N GLY A 352 66.66 -18.12 32.88
CA GLY A 352 65.36 -18.75 32.63
C GLY A 352 64.18 -17.84 33.00
N LEU A 353 64.23 -17.20 34.18
CA LEU A 353 63.19 -16.22 34.58
C LEU A 353 63.11 -15.02 33.62
N ALA A 354 64.26 -14.57 33.10
CA ALA A 354 64.27 -13.51 32.09
C ALA A 354 63.66 -13.99 30.77
N GLU A 355 63.94 -15.22 30.33
CA GLU A 355 63.35 -15.82 29.13
C GLU A 355 61.82 -15.92 29.25
N ASP A 356 61.29 -16.38 30.38
CA ASP A 356 59.85 -16.43 30.66
C ASP A 356 59.21 -15.03 30.59
N ALA A 357 59.87 -14.01 31.16
CA ALA A 357 59.41 -12.63 31.06
C ALA A 357 59.42 -12.12 29.60
N GLY A 358 60.40 -12.55 28.80
CA GLY A 358 60.47 -12.26 27.37
C GLY A 358 59.31 -12.87 26.59
N ALA A 359 58.96 -14.13 26.88
CA ALA A 359 57.81 -14.81 26.27
C ALA A 359 56.49 -14.10 26.61
N ALA A 360 56.29 -13.70 27.87
CA ALA A 360 55.12 -12.94 28.28
C ALA A 360 55.00 -11.59 27.55
N LEU A 361 56.11 -10.89 27.33
CA LEU A 361 56.12 -9.64 26.56
C LEU A 361 55.77 -9.86 25.08
N GLN A 362 56.22 -10.98 24.49
CA GLN A 362 55.85 -11.37 23.12
C GLN A 362 54.35 -11.67 22.98
N GLU A 363 53.76 -12.29 24.00
CA GLU A 363 52.32 -12.53 24.06
C GLU A 363 51.54 -11.21 24.17
N ILE A 364 52.00 -10.28 25.02
CA ILE A 364 51.42 -8.92 25.12
C ILE A 364 51.49 -8.19 23.79
N GLU A 365 52.60 -8.28 23.07
CA GLU A 365 52.76 -7.69 21.74
C GLU A 365 51.71 -8.23 20.76
N THR A 366 51.57 -9.56 20.70
CA THR A 366 50.63 -10.25 19.82
C THR A 366 49.17 -9.87 20.12
N VAL A 367 48.78 -9.91 21.40
CA VAL A 367 47.42 -9.55 21.83
C VAL A 367 47.13 -8.07 21.58
N SER A 368 48.12 -7.19 21.81
CA SER A 368 47.95 -5.75 21.54
C SER A 368 47.78 -5.47 20.05
N GLN A 369 48.46 -6.21 19.18
CA GLN A 369 48.30 -6.13 17.73
C GLN A 369 46.88 -6.53 17.31
N GLU A 370 46.38 -7.66 17.84
CA GLU A 370 45.01 -8.13 17.57
C GLU A 370 43.95 -7.12 18.05
N ILE A 371 44.16 -6.53 19.23
CA ILE A 371 43.28 -5.47 19.76
C ILE A 371 43.25 -4.28 18.80
N ALA A 372 44.39 -3.83 18.26
CA ALA A 372 44.44 -2.72 17.31
C ALA A 372 43.64 -3.02 16.02
N GLU A 373 43.71 -4.25 15.51
CA GLU A 373 42.92 -4.68 14.35
C GLU A 373 41.41 -4.74 14.63
N ILE A 374 41.01 -5.26 15.80
CA ILE A 374 39.60 -5.30 16.22
C ILE A 374 39.05 -3.87 16.32
N ILE A 375 39.81 -2.96 16.94
CA ILE A 375 39.40 -1.57 17.12
C ILE A 375 39.26 -0.86 15.78
N THR A 376 40.15 -1.13 14.82
CA THR A 376 40.05 -0.56 13.47
C THR A 376 38.77 -1.01 12.77
N ARG A 377 38.40 -2.29 12.90
CA ARG A 377 37.11 -2.80 12.40
C ARG A 377 35.93 -2.16 13.12
N LEU A 378 36.02 -1.97 14.44
CA LEU A 378 34.96 -1.33 15.22
C LEU A 378 34.72 0.12 14.78
N ALA A 379 35.79 0.89 14.52
CA ALA A 379 35.68 2.24 14.00
C ALA A 379 34.99 2.27 12.62
N ALA A 380 35.35 1.34 11.73
CA ALA A 380 34.70 1.22 10.42
C ALA A 380 33.21 0.85 10.54
N SER A 381 32.86 -0.06 11.44
CA SER A 381 31.46 -0.42 11.71
C SER A 381 30.67 0.76 12.27
N ALA A 382 31.22 1.50 13.24
CA ALA A 382 30.57 2.68 13.80
C ALA A 382 30.32 3.76 12.73
N GLN A 383 31.26 3.93 11.80
CA GLN A 383 31.10 4.84 10.66
C GLN A 383 29.97 4.39 9.71
N ALA A 384 29.87 3.09 9.42
CA ALA A 384 28.80 2.52 8.59
C ALA A 384 27.42 2.69 9.26
N GLU A 385 27.30 2.33 10.55
CA GLU A 385 26.07 2.53 11.32
C GLU A 385 25.69 4.02 11.41
N SER A 386 26.66 4.94 11.48
CA SER A 386 26.37 6.38 11.47
C SER A 386 25.75 6.83 10.15
N ALA A 387 26.17 6.24 9.02
CA ALA A 387 25.57 6.52 7.72
C ALA A 387 24.15 5.95 7.62
N GLU A 388 23.91 4.73 8.11
CA GLU A 388 22.57 4.12 8.17
C GLU A 388 21.63 4.92 9.09
N ALA A 389 22.11 5.41 10.23
CA ALA A 389 21.36 6.28 11.13
C ALA A 389 20.87 7.55 10.42
N ARG A 390 21.73 8.20 9.62
CA ARG A 390 21.34 9.37 8.82
C ARG A 390 20.27 9.03 7.80
N GLN A 391 20.40 7.90 7.12
CA GLN A 391 19.38 7.44 6.16
C GLN A 391 18.03 7.16 6.86
N LEU A 392 18.04 6.60 8.07
CA LEU A 392 16.83 6.44 8.87
C LEU A 392 16.21 7.79 9.23
N ASN A 393 17.03 8.80 9.57
CA ASN A 393 16.53 10.14 9.84
C ASN A 393 15.86 10.77 8.61
N ASP A 394 16.47 10.63 7.43
CA ASP A 394 15.88 11.08 6.16
C ASP A 394 14.54 10.36 5.89
N THR A 395 14.48 9.06 6.18
CA THR A 395 13.26 8.26 6.06
C THR A 395 12.17 8.76 7.02
N MET A 396 12.51 9.11 8.26
CA MET A 396 11.56 9.72 9.20
C MET A 396 11.04 11.07 8.69
N GLY A 397 11.88 11.87 8.03
CA GLY A 397 11.45 13.10 7.36
C GLY A 397 10.39 12.85 6.28
N VAL A 398 10.60 11.82 5.44
CA VAL A 398 9.60 11.42 4.42
C VAL A 398 8.30 10.92 5.07
N ILE A 399 8.37 10.12 6.13
CA ILE A 399 7.17 9.65 6.84
C ILE A 399 6.43 10.84 7.46
N GLN A 400 7.14 11.82 8.02
CA GLN A 400 6.54 13.04 8.56
C GLN A 400 5.76 13.82 7.49
N GLU A 401 6.31 13.94 6.28
CA GLU A 401 5.62 14.57 5.14
C GLU A 401 4.33 13.82 4.77
N ILE A 402 4.39 12.48 4.70
CA ILE A 402 3.21 11.63 4.43
C ILE A 402 2.16 11.78 5.53
N THR A 403 2.58 11.83 6.80
CA THR A 403 1.68 12.03 7.94
C THR A 403 0.99 13.39 7.84
N GLN A 404 1.72 14.46 7.51
CA GLN A 404 1.14 15.79 7.28
C GLN A 404 0.12 15.77 6.13
N GLN A 405 0.46 15.14 5.00
CA GLN A 405 -0.47 15.00 3.88
C GLN A 405 -1.73 14.21 4.26
N THR A 406 -1.59 13.21 5.15
CA THR A 406 -2.72 12.42 5.67
C THR A 406 -3.64 13.27 6.55
N THR A 407 -3.08 14.12 7.41
CA THR A 407 -3.84 15.08 8.21
C THR A 407 -4.61 16.06 7.32
N ASP A 408 -3.95 16.64 6.31
CA ASP A 408 -4.58 17.59 5.38
C ASP A 408 -5.70 16.92 4.56
N SER A 409 -5.45 15.71 4.06
CA SER A 409 -6.43 14.93 3.31
C SER A 409 -7.64 14.54 4.16
N SER A 410 -7.42 14.21 5.44
CA SER A 410 -8.48 13.91 6.40
C SER A 410 -9.34 15.15 6.66
N SER A 411 -8.72 16.32 6.83
CA SER A 411 -9.46 17.58 6.97
C SER A 411 -10.34 17.87 5.75
N ASN A 412 -9.80 17.75 4.54
CA ASN A 412 -10.57 17.95 3.30
C ASN A 412 -11.72 16.94 3.14
N ALA A 413 -11.49 15.68 3.52
CA ALA A 413 -12.54 14.67 3.50
C ALA A 413 -13.66 14.98 4.50
N ALA A 414 -13.31 15.47 5.70
CA ALA A 414 -14.30 15.88 6.70
C ALA A 414 -15.19 17.03 6.19
N GLU A 415 -14.59 18.02 5.51
CA GLU A 415 -15.32 19.13 4.88
C GLU A 415 -16.27 18.62 3.79
N ALA A 416 -15.78 17.79 2.87
CA ALA A 416 -16.60 17.21 1.79
C ALA A 416 -17.78 16.37 2.31
N ILE A 417 -17.59 15.61 3.39
CA ILE A 417 -18.66 14.86 4.05
C ILE A 417 -19.66 15.79 4.73
N GLY A 418 -19.20 16.90 5.32
CA GLY A 418 -20.07 17.95 5.83
C GLY A 418 -20.97 18.57 4.75
N GLU A 419 -20.41 18.87 3.58
CA GLU A 419 -21.18 19.36 2.43
C GLU A 419 -22.16 18.32 1.89
N LEU A 420 -21.77 17.04 1.83
CA LEU A 420 -22.64 15.95 1.42
C LEU A 420 -23.84 15.80 2.36
N ALA A 421 -23.61 15.86 3.67
CA ALA A 421 -24.68 15.82 4.66
C ALA A 421 -25.67 17.00 4.49
N GLN A 422 -25.16 18.20 4.16
CA GLN A 422 -26.02 19.35 3.85
C GLN A 422 -26.85 19.12 2.58
N LYS A 423 -26.26 18.60 1.50
CA LYS A 423 -26.96 18.31 0.23
C LYS A 423 -28.04 17.23 0.41
N ILE A 424 -27.78 16.20 1.22
CA ILE A 424 -28.76 15.15 1.54
C ILE A 424 -29.92 15.72 2.35
N ASN A 425 -29.67 16.61 3.31
CA ASN A 425 -30.74 17.31 4.02
C ASN A 425 -31.60 18.17 3.08
N GLN A 426 -30.99 18.87 2.13
CA GLN A 426 -31.72 19.63 1.10
C GLN A 426 -32.56 18.73 0.18
N LEU A 427 -32.04 17.56 -0.20
CA LEU A 427 -32.76 16.57 -0.99
C LEU A 427 -33.99 16.05 -0.24
N ARG A 428 -33.82 15.66 1.03
CA ARG A 428 -34.93 15.24 1.91
C ARG A 428 -35.98 16.33 2.05
N GLN A 429 -35.57 17.57 2.25
CA GLN A 429 -36.50 18.70 2.36
C GLN A 429 -37.26 18.95 1.05
N SER A 430 -36.64 18.71 -0.10
CA SER A 430 -37.27 18.89 -1.42
C SER A 430 -38.36 17.85 -1.69
N VAL A 431 -38.23 16.64 -1.14
CA VAL A 431 -39.24 15.58 -1.28
C VAL A 431 -40.22 15.50 -0.11
N ALA A 432 -39.93 16.17 1.01
CA ALA A 432 -40.80 16.21 2.19
C ALA A 432 -42.16 16.91 1.95
N GLY A 433 -42.26 17.70 0.88
CA GLY A 433 -43.54 18.28 0.44
C GLY A 433 -44.49 17.25 -0.15
N PHE A 434 -44.02 16.06 -0.53
CA PHE A 434 -44.87 14.99 -1.02
C PHE A 434 -45.37 14.11 0.13
N VAL A 435 -46.69 14.01 0.27
CA VAL A 435 -47.33 13.19 1.31
C VAL A 435 -47.52 11.77 0.77
N LEU A 436 -46.87 10.79 1.40
CA LEU A 436 -47.07 9.37 1.08
C LEU A 436 -48.22 8.80 1.93
N PRO A 437 -48.95 7.78 1.44
CA PRO A 437 -49.97 7.11 2.23
C PRO A 437 -49.35 6.47 3.49
N GLU A 438 -50.03 6.60 4.64
CA GLU A 438 -49.62 5.89 5.87
C GLU A 438 -49.70 4.37 5.62
N LYS A 439 -48.64 3.65 6.01
CA LYS A 439 -48.57 2.18 5.90
C LYS A 439 -49.50 1.45 6.86
#